data_AF-A0A2D6Y7P5-F1
#
_entry.id   AF-A0A2D6Y7P5-F1
#
_cell.length_a   1.000
_cell.length_b   1.000
_cell.length_c   1.000
_cell.angle_alpha   90.00
_cell.angle_beta   90.00
_cell.angle_gamma   90.00
#
_symmetry.space_group_name_H-M   'P 1'
#
loop_
_entity.id
_entity.type
_entity.pdbx_description
1 polymer ?
#
loop_
_entity_poly.entity_id
_entity_poly.type
_entity_poly.pdbx_seq_one_letter_code
_entity_poly.pdbx_strand_id
1 'polypeptide(L)'
;MGLRRWLLQTLAPQTTSPLSSLDLLSGQAGRVELPDLAGIDRSGAVRPWSVARLEAIFREAAVHPSPGTLQVARQARHCLSVFWLSAPSDQLELLYGSAIGALQRLQLEGPLVHQVLARDEQAWRDQLQEQLEDPEQKPRQFNLLLALMPYTRPGQMRVASPQETLPDWLLPDYAAYCDPDLPLQEPVALLEAASESAPESLEELQPLASQRGDEAMALFRDEAALTRMTALINRYGLDSEDQEVLEELSGLRCIVAQLWLDIEPTQAQGLYETPVGLVTRSLITANFGQELVDAQDQRIREAFSAPDSPEALIAMLLFYPAGAVSVGDTSSLPTWLAQELDTLQ
;
A
#
# COMPACT_ATOMS: atom_id res chain seq x y z
N MET A 1 -4.96 -52.31 29.10
CA MET A 1 -5.84 -52.23 27.92
C MET A 1 -5.08 -51.50 26.83
N GLY A 2 -4.74 -52.19 25.73
CA GLY A 2 -3.62 -51.82 24.87
C GLY A 2 -4.02 -51.11 23.58
N LEU A 3 -3.12 -50.21 23.15
CA LEU A 3 -3.05 -49.43 21.90
C LEU A 3 -3.34 -50.18 20.58
N ARG A 4 -3.51 -51.51 20.59
CA ARG A 4 -3.80 -52.32 19.39
C ARG A 4 -5.25 -52.26 18.90
N ARG A 5 -6.22 -51.88 19.74
CA ARG A 5 -7.63 -51.79 19.32
C ARG A 5 -8.00 -50.46 18.65
N TRP A 6 -7.22 -49.40 18.92
CA TRP A 6 -7.41 -48.09 18.30
C TRP A 6 -6.81 -48.00 16.89
N LEU A 7 -5.65 -48.65 16.68
CA LEU A 7 -4.96 -48.69 15.38
C LEU A 7 -5.68 -49.49 14.28
N LEU A 8 -6.62 -50.39 14.63
CA LEU A 8 -7.40 -51.16 13.64
C LEU A 8 -8.67 -50.44 13.17
N GLN A 9 -9.07 -49.34 13.83
CA GLN A 9 -10.22 -48.53 13.39
C GLN A 9 -9.82 -47.32 12.53
N THR A 10 -8.55 -46.92 12.55
CA THR A 10 -8.06 -45.73 11.83
C THR A 10 -7.41 -46.05 10.47
N LEU A 11 -7.06 -47.31 10.18
CA LEU A 11 -6.25 -47.67 8.99
C LEU A 11 -6.76 -48.93 8.25
N ALA A 12 -8.02 -48.97 7.84
CA ALA A 12 -8.46 -49.91 6.79
C ALA A 12 -9.42 -49.22 5.78
N PRO A 13 -9.32 -49.57 4.49
CA PRO A 13 -9.61 -48.67 3.38
C PRO A 13 -11.09 -48.72 2.96
N GLN A 14 -11.69 -47.54 2.74
CA GLN A 14 -12.90 -47.43 1.92
C GLN A 14 -12.46 -47.19 0.47
N THR A 15 -12.70 -48.21 -0.35
CA THR A 15 -12.36 -48.33 -1.77
C THR A 15 -13.28 -47.49 -2.68
N THR A 16 -12.65 -46.70 -3.57
CA THR A 16 -12.95 -46.44 -5.02
C THR A 16 -14.25 -45.70 -5.37
N SER A 17 -14.33 -44.61 -6.15
CA SER A 17 -13.51 -44.03 -7.25
C SER A 17 -14.03 -42.62 -7.63
N PRO A 18 -13.38 -41.84 -8.54
CA PRO A 18 -12.06 -42.01 -9.15
C PRO A 18 -11.03 -40.98 -8.67
N LEU A 19 -9.77 -41.27 -8.96
CA LEU A 19 -8.62 -40.39 -8.76
C LEU A 19 -8.84 -39.06 -9.49
N SER A 20 -9.10 -37.99 -8.74
CA SER A 20 -8.62 -36.67 -9.15
C SER A 20 -7.10 -36.78 -9.18
N SER A 21 -6.52 -36.72 -10.39
CA SER A 21 -5.10 -36.42 -10.53
C SER A 21 -4.81 -35.22 -9.63
N LEU A 22 -3.89 -35.37 -8.69
CA LEU A 22 -3.35 -34.25 -7.93
C LEU A 22 -2.58 -33.41 -8.94
N ASP A 23 -3.30 -32.45 -9.52
CA ASP A 23 -2.75 -31.45 -10.40
C ASP A 23 -2.01 -30.45 -9.52
N LEU A 24 -0.74 -30.74 -9.27
CA LEU A 24 0.18 -29.86 -8.55
C LEU A 24 0.54 -28.60 -9.36
N LEU A 25 -0.11 -28.40 -10.51
CA LEU A 25 0.11 -27.27 -11.42
C LEU A 25 -1.16 -26.47 -11.74
N SER A 26 -2.32 -26.78 -11.13
CA SER A 26 -3.46 -25.86 -11.15
C SER A 26 -3.76 -25.31 -9.76
N GLY A 27 -3.38 -24.05 -9.56
CA GLY A 27 -3.79 -23.25 -8.42
C GLY A 27 -5.30 -23.05 -8.41
N GLN A 28 -6.05 -24.03 -7.91
CA GLN A 28 -7.40 -23.79 -7.42
C GLN A 28 -7.27 -23.14 -6.04
N ALA A 29 -7.32 -21.81 -6.01
CA ALA A 29 -7.63 -21.07 -4.79
C ALA A 29 -8.95 -21.63 -4.23
N GLY A 30 -8.84 -22.47 -3.20
CA GLY A 30 -9.99 -23.11 -2.57
C GLY A 30 -10.96 -22.04 -2.09
N ARG A 31 -12.20 -22.06 -2.58
CA ARG A 31 -13.27 -21.21 -2.04
C ARG A 31 -13.46 -21.56 -0.57
N VAL A 32 -13.13 -20.62 0.30
CA VAL A 32 -13.37 -20.73 1.73
C VAL A 32 -14.88 -20.64 1.96
N GLU A 33 -15.49 -21.64 2.60
CA GLU A 33 -16.89 -21.57 3.02
C GLU A 33 -17.03 -20.52 4.14
N LEU A 34 -17.88 -19.52 3.89
CA LEU A 34 -18.07 -18.36 4.76
C LEU A 34 -19.50 -18.37 5.33
N PRO A 35 -19.73 -17.72 6.50
CA PRO A 35 -21.06 -17.64 7.09
C PRO A 35 -22.08 -16.97 6.15
N ASP A 36 -23.36 -17.36 6.28
CA ASP A 36 -24.47 -16.77 5.51
C ASP A 36 -24.67 -15.26 5.78
N LEU A 37 -24.16 -14.77 6.92
CA LEU A 37 -24.24 -13.37 7.37
C LEU A 37 -22.85 -12.80 7.66
N ALA A 38 -22.56 -11.60 7.13
CA ALA A 38 -21.35 -10.84 7.43
C ALA A 38 -21.44 -10.10 8.78
N GLY A 39 -22.66 -9.90 9.30
CA GLY A 39 -22.91 -9.16 10.54
C GLY A 39 -22.82 -7.65 10.36
N ILE A 40 -23.14 -7.15 9.16
CA ILE A 40 -23.04 -5.73 8.84
C ILE A 40 -24.27 -4.94 9.32
N ASP A 41 -24.05 -3.71 9.74
CA ASP A 41 -25.12 -2.79 10.16
C ASP A 41 -25.59 -1.94 8.96
N ARG A 42 -26.76 -2.28 8.43
CA ARG A 42 -27.36 -1.61 7.27
C ARG A 42 -27.96 -0.23 7.56
N SER A 43 -27.97 0.22 8.82
CA SER A 43 -28.42 1.57 9.16
C SER A 43 -27.44 2.66 8.71
N GLY A 44 -26.20 2.29 8.36
CA GLY A 44 -25.14 3.24 8.03
C GLY A 44 -24.48 3.88 9.26
N ALA A 45 -24.66 3.30 10.45
CA ALA A 45 -24.00 3.79 11.66
C ALA A 45 -22.47 3.69 11.53
N VAL A 46 -21.79 4.82 11.72
CA VAL A 46 -20.33 4.90 11.72
C VAL A 46 -19.78 4.20 12.96
N ARG A 47 -19.03 3.11 12.76
CA ARG A 47 -18.24 2.46 13.82
C ARG A 47 -16.85 3.09 13.88
N PRO A 48 -16.17 3.09 15.04
CA PRO A 48 -14.79 3.57 15.10
C PRO A 48 -13.86 2.64 14.30
N TRP A 49 -13.14 3.21 13.34
CA TRP A 49 -12.12 2.54 12.53
C TRP A 49 -10.92 3.49 12.34
N SER A 50 -9.79 2.92 11.90
CA SER A 50 -8.59 3.69 11.53
C SER A 50 -8.02 3.11 10.24
N VAL A 51 -7.27 3.93 9.50
CA VAL A 51 -6.66 3.51 8.22
C VAL A 51 -5.76 2.30 8.43
N ALA A 52 -4.81 2.38 9.37
CA ALA A 52 -3.88 1.29 9.69
C ALA A 52 -4.59 -0.02 10.07
N ARG A 53 -5.72 0.07 10.78
CA ARG A 53 -6.49 -1.13 11.16
C ARG A 53 -7.15 -1.78 9.94
N LEU A 54 -7.77 -1.00 9.07
CA LEU A 54 -8.42 -1.53 7.87
C LEU A 54 -7.38 -2.10 6.91
N GLU A 55 -6.23 -1.44 6.78
CA GLU A 55 -5.11 -1.91 5.97
C GLU A 55 -4.61 -3.29 6.44
N ALA A 56 -4.31 -3.43 7.73
CA ALA A 56 -3.88 -4.69 8.32
C ALA A 56 -4.90 -5.81 8.09
N ILE A 57 -6.20 -5.51 8.21
CA ILE A 57 -7.27 -6.48 7.95
C ILE A 57 -7.27 -6.93 6.49
N PHE A 58 -7.15 -6.00 5.54
CA PHE A 58 -7.17 -6.32 4.11
C PHE A 58 -5.91 -7.08 3.67
N ARG A 59 -4.73 -6.67 4.15
CA ARG A 59 -3.47 -7.39 3.89
C ARG A 59 -3.51 -8.81 4.47
N GLU A 60 -3.94 -8.96 5.72
CA GLU A 60 -4.07 -10.29 6.35
C GLU A 60 -5.04 -11.20 5.58
N ALA A 61 -6.17 -10.65 5.11
CA ALA A 61 -7.11 -11.41 4.29
C ALA A 61 -6.53 -11.81 2.93
N ALA A 62 -5.64 -10.99 2.35
CA ALA A 62 -4.96 -11.27 1.09
C ALA A 62 -3.88 -12.35 1.22
N VAL A 63 -3.04 -12.26 2.26
CA VAL A 63 -1.91 -13.17 2.48
C VAL A 63 -2.36 -14.49 3.12
N HIS A 64 -3.29 -14.44 4.07
CA HIS A 64 -3.77 -15.58 4.85
C HIS A 64 -5.31 -15.69 4.85
N PRO A 65 -5.93 -16.02 3.70
CA PRO A 65 -7.38 -16.13 3.59
C PRO A 65 -7.90 -17.30 4.43
N SER A 66 -8.71 -16.99 5.43
CA SER A 66 -9.40 -17.94 6.30
C SER A 66 -10.83 -17.45 6.56
N PRO A 67 -11.75 -18.31 7.05
CA PRO A 67 -13.09 -17.86 7.38
C PRO A 67 -13.11 -16.66 8.34
N GLY A 68 -12.19 -16.65 9.33
CA GLY A 68 -12.07 -15.58 10.31
C GLY A 68 -11.54 -14.28 9.71
N THR A 69 -10.42 -14.34 8.97
CA THR A 69 -9.80 -13.15 8.36
C THR A 69 -10.72 -12.53 7.31
N LEU A 70 -11.39 -13.35 6.50
CA LEU A 70 -12.38 -12.89 5.53
C LEU A 70 -13.64 -12.33 6.19
N GLN A 71 -14.09 -12.87 7.33
CA GLN A 71 -15.22 -12.30 8.08
C GLN A 71 -14.91 -10.89 8.59
N VAL A 72 -13.70 -10.67 9.11
CA VAL A 72 -13.27 -9.35 9.57
C VAL A 72 -13.11 -8.40 8.39
N ALA A 73 -12.58 -8.87 7.25
CA ALA A 73 -12.48 -8.09 6.02
C ALA A 73 -13.85 -7.67 5.46
N ARG A 74 -14.89 -8.50 5.59
CA ARG A 74 -16.27 -8.11 5.22
C ARG A 74 -16.80 -6.94 6.06
N GLN A 75 -16.49 -6.91 7.35
CA GLN A 75 -16.85 -5.78 8.21
C GLN A 75 -16.02 -4.53 7.89
N ALA A 76 -14.73 -4.69 7.56
CA ALA A 76 -13.87 -3.61 7.11
C ALA A 76 -14.36 -2.98 5.79
N ARG A 77 -14.74 -3.82 4.81
CA ARG A 77 -15.42 -3.40 3.57
C ARG A 77 -16.62 -2.51 3.87
N HIS A 78 -17.47 -2.95 4.80
CA HIS A 78 -18.66 -2.19 5.18
C HIS A 78 -18.33 -0.85 5.84
N CYS A 79 -17.31 -0.81 6.71
CA CYS A 79 -16.86 0.44 7.32
C CYS A 79 -16.41 1.46 6.27
N LEU A 80 -15.63 1.01 5.28
CA LEU A 80 -15.15 1.88 4.20
C LEU A 80 -16.30 2.32 3.27
N SER A 81 -17.24 1.43 2.97
CA SER A 81 -18.45 1.75 2.23
C SER A 81 -19.28 2.84 2.92
N VAL A 82 -19.53 2.71 4.23
CA VAL A 82 -20.24 3.71 5.04
C VAL A 82 -19.46 5.03 5.10
N PHE A 83 -18.12 4.98 5.20
CA PHE A 83 -17.31 6.19 5.14
C PHE A 83 -17.55 6.97 3.84
N TRP A 84 -17.46 6.32 2.69
CA TRP A 84 -17.67 6.99 1.40
C TRP A 84 -19.06 7.62 1.29
N LEU A 85 -20.10 6.98 1.82
CA LEU A 85 -21.45 7.57 1.85
C LEU A 85 -21.56 8.82 2.74
N SER A 86 -20.74 8.90 3.78
CA SER A 86 -20.71 10.02 4.73
C SER A 86 -19.75 11.15 4.33
N ALA A 87 -18.80 10.86 3.43
CA ALA A 87 -17.78 11.79 3.00
C ALA A 87 -18.41 13.00 2.25
N PRO A 88 -17.92 14.22 2.48
CA PRO A 88 -18.34 15.39 1.70
C PRO A 88 -18.02 15.18 0.21
N SER A 89 -19.01 15.31 -0.66
CA SER A 89 -18.86 15.06 -2.11
C SER A 89 -17.77 15.92 -2.75
N ASP A 90 -17.57 17.14 -2.24
CA ASP A 90 -16.57 18.12 -2.67
C ASP A 90 -15.14 17.78 -2.22
N GLN A 91 -14.97 16.83 -1.29
CA GLN A 91 -13.66 16.39 -0.79
C GLN A 91 -13.28 15.00 -1.30
N LEU A 92 -14.11 14.36 -2.14
CA LEU A 92 -13.89 12.99 -2.58
C LEU A 92 -12.55 12.80 -3.28
N GLU A 93 -12.16 13.71 -4.17
CA GLU A 93 -10.87 13.63 -4.86
C GLU A 93 -9.69 13.64 -3.88
N LEU A 94 -9.69 14.57 -2.94
CA LEU A 94 -8.65 14.67 -1.90
C LEU A 94 -8.62 13.41 -1.03
N LEU A 95 -9.78 12.92 -0.60
CA LEU A 95 -9.89 11.72 0.21
C LEU A 95 -9.45 10.47 -0.55
N TYR A 96 -9.71 10.41 -1.86
CA TYR A 96 -9.32 9.31 -2.74
C TYR A 96 -7.83 9.32 -3.10
N GLY A 97 -7.22 10.51 -3.16
CA GLY A 97 -5.77 10.67 -3.25
C GLY A 97 -5.02 10.35 -1.95
N SER A 98 -5.73 10.20 -0.84
CA SER A 98 -5.15 9.89 0.47
C SER A 98 -5.01 8.39 0.75
N ALA A 99 -4.51 8.06 1.95
CA ALA A 99 -4.46 6.68 2.44
C ALA A 99 -5.84 5.98 2.49
N ILE A 100 -6.96 6.73 2.51
CA ILE A 100 -8.30 6.14 2.44
C ILE A 100 -8.63 5.61 1.04
N GLY A 101 -8.23 6.32 -0.02
CA GLY A 101 -8.34 5.79 -1.37
C GLY A 101 -7.37 4.64 -1.64
N ALA A 102 -6.19 4.63 -0.98
CA ALA A 102 -5.30 3.47 -1.01
C ALA A 102 -5.98 2.22 -0.41
N LEU A 103 -6.74 2.36 0.68
CA LEU A 103 -7.57 1.26 1.20
C LEU A 103 -8.63 0.79 0.21
N GLN A 104 -9.24 1.72 -0.53
CA GLN A 104 -10.22 1.37 -1.56
C GLN A 104 -9.57 0.51 -2.63
N ARG A 105 -8.43 0.92 -3.19
CA ARG A 105 -7.68 0.15 -4.19
C ARG A 105 -7.24 -1.22 -3.66
N LEU A 106 -6.64 -1.26 -2.47
CA LEU A 106 -6.23 -2.49 -1.80
C LEU A 106 -7.38 -3.49 -1.65
N GLN A 107 -8.58 -3.00 -1.33
CA GLN A 107 -9.77 -3.82 -1.21
C GLN A 107 -10.24 -4.38 -2.56
N LEU A 108 -10.16 -3.59 -3.63
CA LEU A 108 -10.56 -3.98 -4.99
C LEU A 108 -9.59 -4.99 -5.62
N GLU A 109 -8.30 -4.92 -5.28
CA GLU A 109 -7.26 -5.87 -5.69
C GLU A 109 -7.27 -7.15 -4.84
N GLY A 110 -7.80 -7.06 -3.61
CA GLY A 110 -7.81 -8.15 -2.65
C GLY A 110 -8.79 -9.29 -2.96
N PRO A 111 -8.73 -10.40 -2.21
CA PRO A 111 -9.52 -11.60 -2.49
C PRO A 111 -11.02 -11.44 -2.20
N LEU A 112 -11.43 -10.36 -1.53
CA LEU A 112 -12.78 -10.17 -1.02
C LEU A 112 -13.81 -9.96 -2.13
N VAL A 113 -13.44 -9.26 -3.22
CA VAL A 113 -14.31 -9.02 -4.39
C VAL A 113 -14.61 -10.28 -5.19
N HIS A 114 -13.78 -11.31 -5.03
CA HIS A 114 -13.97 -12.62 -5.64
C HIS A 114 -14.83 -13.56 -4.79
N GLN A 115 -15.13 -13.18 -3.53
CA GLN A 115 -15.98 -13.97 -2.65
C GLN A 115 -17.46 -13.78 -2.97
N VAL A 116 -18.26 -14.80 -2.67
CA VAL A 116 -19.73 -14.68 -2.69
C VAL A 116 -20.16 -13.77 -1.53
N LEU A 117 -20.94 -12.74 -1.83
CA LEU A 117 -21.51 -11.86 -0.82
C LEU A 117 -22.42 -12.62 0.14
N ALA A 118 -22.35 -12.30 1.43
CA ALA A 118 -23.33 -12.76 2.41
C ALA A 118 -24.70 -12.11 2.16
N ARG A 119 -25.76 -12.65 2.76
CA ARG A 119 -27.13 -12.19 2.51
C ARG A 119 -27.34 -10.72 2.87
N ASP A 120 -26.76 -10.27 3.98
CA ASP A 120 -26.81 -8.88 4.44
C ASP A 120 -26.00 -7.95 3.52
N GLU A 121 -24.86 -8.41 3.00
CA GLU A 121 -24.05 -7.69 2.01
C GLU A 121 -24.75 -7.57 0.65
N GLN A 122 -25.46 -8.61 0.21
CA GLN A 122 -26.32 -8.55 -0.98
C GLN A 122 -27.40 -7.48 -0.80
N ALA A 123 -28.07 -7.49 0.35
CA ALA A 123 -29.11 -6.51 0.64
C ALA A 123 -28.57 -5.07 0.77
N TRP A 124 -27.33 -4.89 1.24
CA TRP A 124 -26.64 -3.60 1.24
C TRP A 124 -26.30 -3.14 -0.18
N ARG A 125 -25.73 -4.02 -1.01
CA ARG A 125 -25.46 -3.77 -2.43
C ARG A 125 -26.73 -3.34 -3.17
N ASP A 126 -27.82 -4.09 -3.00
CA ASP A 126 -29.09 -3.81 -3.67
C ASP A 126 -29.63 -2.43 -3.27
N GLN A 127 -29.54 -2.09 -1.98
CA GLN A 127 -29.91 -0.76 -1.47
C GLN A 127 -29.03 0.38 -2.03
N LEU A 128 -27.72 0.14 -2.23
CA LEU A 128 -26.83 1.10 -2.85
C LEU A 128 -27.14 1.29 -4.34
N GLN A 129 -27.48 0.19 -5.03
CA GLN A 129 -27.86 0.22 -6.44
C GLN A 129 -29.18 0.97 -6.64
N GLU A 130 -30.20 0.72 -5.82
CA GLU A 130 -31.46 1.46 -5.83
C GLU A 130 -31.23 2.97 -5.64
N GLN A 131 -30.34 3.36 -4.71
CA GLN A 131 -29.98 4.77 -4.51
C GLN A 131 -29.22 5.37 -5.69
N LEU A 132 -28.36 4.59 -6.36
CA LEU A 132 -27.62 5.08 -7.53
C LEU A 132 -28.55 5.34 -8.73
N GLU A 133 -29.65 4.60 -8.83
CA GLU A 133 -30.68 4.76 -9.86
C GLU A 133 -31.64 5.92 -9.56
N ASP A 134 -31.69 6.41 -8.31
CA ASP A 134 -32.53 7.53 -7.88
C ASP A 134 -31.96 8.88 -8.36
N PRO A 135 -32.69 9.65 -9.20
CA PRO A 135 -32.25 10.96 -9.67
C PRO A 135 -31.98 11.97 -8.55
N GLU A 136 -32.62 11.84 -7.38
CA GLU A 136 -32.40 12.72 -6.23
C GLU A 136 -30.99 12.55 -5.64
N GLN A 137 -30.36 11.40 -5.86
CA GLN A 137 -29.03 11.08 -5.34
C GLN A 137 -27.89 11.52 -6.27
N LYS A 138 -28.19 12.16 -7.40
CA LYS A 138 -27.18 12.65 -8.36
C LYS A 138 -26.04 13.46 -7.71
N PRO A 139 -26.26 14.32 -6.69
CA PRO A 139 -25.17 15.03 -6.00
C PRO A 139 -24.18 14.13 -5.26
N ARG A 140 -24.56 12.89 -4.94
CA ARG A 140 -23.75 11.90 -4.22
C ARG A 140 -23.40 10.68 -5.08
N GLN A 141 -23.52 10.82 -6.41
CA GLN A 141 -23.30 9.70 -7.33
C GLN A 141 -21.94 9.04 -7.12
N PHE A 142 -20.85 9.82 -6.97
CA PHE A 142 -19.51 9.27 -6.76
C PHE A 142 -19.33 8.63 -5.37
N ASN A 143 -19.96 9.17 -4.33
CA ASN A 143 -20.00 8.53 -3.01
C ASN A 143 -20.64 7.13 -3.12
N LEU A 144 -21.78 7.04 -3.81
CA LEU A 144 -22.51 5.79 -4.01
C LEU A 144 -21.70 4.80 -4.86
N LEU A 145 -21.03 5.27 -5.92
CA LEU A 145 -20.16 4.43 -6.74
C LEU A 145 -19.02 3.84 -5.90
N LEU A 146 -18.28 4.68 -5.15
CA LEU A 146 -17.19 4.23 -4.28
C LEU A 146 -17.66 3.24 -3.21
N ALA A 147 -18.83 3.50 -2.61
CA ALA A 147 -19.43 2.61 -1.63
C ALA A 147 -19.88 1.26 -2.20
N LEU A 148 -20.31 1.24 -3.47
CA LEU A 148 -20.87 0.07 -4.16
C LEU A 148 -19.79 -0.82 -4.80
N MET A 149 -18.76 -0.23 -5.40
CA MET A 149 -17.73 -0.94 -6.19
C MET A 149 -17.24 -2.25 -5.52
N PRO A 150 -16.89 -2.28 -4.23
CA PRO A 150 -16.34 -3.49 -3.60
C PRO A 150 -17.35 -4.60 -3.30
N TYR A 151 -18.64 -4.37 -3.60
CA TYR A 151 -19.71 -5.38 -3.55
C TYR A 151 -20.07 -5.92 -4.93
N THR A 152 -19.40 -5.47 -5.97
CA THR A 152 -19.52 -6.02 -7.32
C THR A 152 -18.37 -6.97 -7.58
N ARG A 153 -18.48 -7.85 -8.58
CA ARG A 153 -17.31 -8.57 -9.07
C ARG A 153 -16.59 -7.73 -10.12
N PRO A 154 -15.29 -7.92 -10.33
CA PRO A 154 -14.57 -7.28 -11.43
C PRO A 154 -15.32 -7.45 -12.75
N GLY A 155 -15.41 -6.39 -13.54
CA GLY A 155 -16.12 -6.38 -14.83
C GLY A 155 -17.65 -6.28 -14.78
N GLN A 156 -18.29 -6.42 -13.61
CA GLN A 156 -19.76 -6.48 -13.50
C GLN A 156 -20.45 -5.12 -13.33
N MET A 157 -19.73 -4.14 -12.80
CA MET A 157 -20.27 -2.80 -12.59
C MET A 157 -20.08 -1.95 -13.85
N ARG A 158 -21.16 -1.38 -14.38
CA ARG A 158 -21.13 -0.57 -15.61
C ARG A 158 -21.66 0.83 -15.36
N VAL A 159 -20.87 1.83 -15.73
CA VAL A 159 -21.27 3.23 -15.79
C VAL A 159 -21.49 3.58 -17.26
N ALA A 160 -22.58 4.29 -17.56
CA ALA A 160 -22.82 4.75 -18.93
C ALA A 160 -21.82 5.85 -19.29
N SER A 161 -21.20 5.76 -20.46
CA SER A 161 -20.14 6.68 -20.93
C SER A 161 -19.14 7.04 -19.82
N PRO A 162 -18.33 6.08 -19.32
CA PRO A 162 -17.44 6.32 -18.17
C PRO A 162 -16.52 7.53 -18.36
N GLN A 163 -16.01 7.74 -19.57
CA GLN A 163 -15.14 8.88 -19.91
C GLN A 163 -15.82 10.25 -19.81
N GLU A 164 -17.15 10.30 -19.95
CA GLU A 164 -17.93 11.55 -19.86
C GLU A 164 -18.52 11.77 -18.47
N THR A 165 -18.64 10.69 -17.69
CA THR A 165 -19.37 10.67 -16.41
C THR A 165 -18.43 10.62 -15.21
N LEU A 166 -17.34 9.87 -15.29
CA LEU A 166 -16.40 9.70 -14.18
C LEU A 166 -15.34 10.81 -14.21
N PRO A 167 -14.94 11.29 -13.03
CA PRO A 167 -13.84 12.22 -12.92
C PRO A 167 -12.51 11.52 -13.20
N ASP A 168 -11.53 12.29 -13.66
CA ASP A 168 -10.20 11.80 -14.05
C ASP A 168 -9.48 11.05 -12.91
N TRP A 169 -9.72 11.43 -11.65
CA TRP A 169 -9.11 10.76 -10.49
C TRP A 169 -9.68 9.38 -10.18
N LEU A 170 -10.89 9.04 -10.67
CA LEU A 170 -11.53 7.73 -10.45
C LEU A 170 -11.47 6.85 -11.69
N LEU A 171 -11.41 7.46 -12.87
CA LEU A 171 -11.51 6.77 -14.15
C LEU A 171 -10.45 5.65 -14.33
N PRO A 172 -9.17 5.81 -13.95
CA PRO A 172 -8.18 4.74 -14.07
C PRO A 172 -8.51 3.52 -13.22
N ASP A 173 -8.85 3.72 -11.95
CA ASP A 173 -9.19 2.64 -11.02
C ASP A 173 -10.53 1.98 -11.42
N TYR A 174 -11.48 2.75 -11.95
CA TYR A 174 -12.68 2.21 -12.56
C TYR A 174 -12.37 1.35 -13.78
N ALA A 175 -11.52 1.80 -14.69
CA ALA A 175 -11.15 1.01 -15.87
C ALA A 175 -10.46 -0.29 -15.45
N ALA A 176 -9.46 -0.22 -14.56
CA ALA A 176 -8.75 -1.40 -14.08
C ALA A 176 -9.68 -2.47 -13.47
N TYR A 177 -10.67 -2.04 -12.70
CA TYR A 177 -11.53 -2.95 -11.94
C TYR A 177 -12.86 -3.32 -12.66
N CYS A 178 -13.55 -2.33 -13.22
CA CYS A 178 -14.91 -2.47 -13.76
C CYS A 178 -14.95 -2.67 -15.27
N ASP A 179 -13.98 -2.12 -16.01
CA ASP A 179 -14.01 -2.13 -17.48
C ASP A 179 -12.59 -2.12 -18.06
N PRO A 180 -11.83 -3.22 -17.95
CA PRO A 180 -10.42 -3.26 -18.35
C PRO A 180 -10.21 -3.09 -19.85
N ASP A 181 -11.26 -3.30 -20.65
CA ASP A 181 -11.26 -3.07 -22.10
C ASP A 181 -11.61 -1.61 -22.46
N LEU A 182 -11.91 -0.75 -21.47
CA LEU A 182 -12.22 0.65 -21.70
C LEU A 182 -10.97 1.33 -22.28
N PRO A 183 -11.03 1.87 -23.50
CA PRO A 183 -9.90 2.54 -24.10
C PRO A 183 -9.73 3.89 -23.41
N LEU A 184 -8.91 3.96 -22.36
CA LEU A 184 -8.54 5.24 -21.78
C LEU A 184 -7.91 6.08 -22.89
N GLN A 185 -8.54 7.22 -23.22
CA GLN A 185 -7.95 8.15 -24.17
C GLN A 185 -6.68 8.67 -23.51
N GLU A 186 -5.53 8.12 -23.89
CA GLU A 186 -4.28 8.87 -23.77
C GLU A 186 -4.50 10.19 -24.52
N PRO A 187 -4.21 11.36 -23.95
CA PRO A 187 -4.28 12.60 -24.69
C PRO A 187 -3.43 12.45 -25.97
N VAL A 188 -4.10 12.42 -27.13
CA VAL A 188 -3.51 12.25 -28.48
C VAL A 188 -2.79 13.53 -28.94
N ALA A 189 -2.06 14.17 -28.04
CA ALA A 189 -1.11 15.21 -28.36
C ALA A 189 0.23 14.77 -27.76
N LEU A 190 1.14 14.30 -28.63
CA LEU A 190 2.57 14.00 -28.41
C LEU A 190 3.00 12.53 -28.27
N LEU A 191 2.34 11.61 -28.99
CA LEU A 191 2.89 10.29 -29.35
C LEU A 191 4.05 10.34 -30.38
N GLU A 192 4.89 11.39 -30.36
CA GLU A 192 6.18 11.41 -31.05
C GLU A 192 7.38 11.28 -30.10
N ALA A 193 7.17 11.20 -28.78
CA ALA A 193 8.24 11.05 -27.79
C ALA A 193 8.28 9.65 -27.13
N ALA A 194 7.93 8.59 -27.86
CA ALA A 194 8.25 7.23 -27.45
C ALA A 194 9.75 6.95 -27.67
N SER A 195 10.59 7.62 -26.89
CA SER A 195 11.98 7.29 -26.55
C SER A 195 12.39 8.28 -25.45
N GLU A 196 12.58 7.77 -24.24
CA GLU A 196 12.93 8.51 -23.01
C GLU A 196 11.74 9.21 -22.34
N SER A 197 10.96 8.45 -21.56
CA SER A 197 10.21 9.04 -20.45
C SER A 197 11.24 9.74 -19.55
N ALA A 198 11.16 11.06 -19.43
CA ALA A 198 11.92 11.75 -18.40
C ALA A 198 11.53 11.12 -17.03
N PRO A 199 12.49 10.83 -16.14
CA PRO A 199 12.17 10.33 -14.81
C PRO A 199 11.18 11.30 -14.12
N GLU A 200 10.17 10.75 -13.43
CA GLU A 200 9.33 11.55 -12.51
C GLU A 200 10.26 12.38 -11.63
N SER A 201 9.99 13.67 -11.49
CA SER A 201 10.89 14.54 -10.72
C SER A 201 10.67 14.32 -9.22
N LEU A 202 11.74 14.45 -8.41
CA LEU A 202 11.62 14.28 -6.95
C LEU A 202 10.58 15.22 -6.33
N GLU A 203 10.38 16.41 -6.92
CA GLU A 203 9.37 17.39 -6.50
C GLU A 203 7.94 16.86 -6.64
N GLU A 204 7.66 16.05 -7.67
CA GLU A 204 6.34 15.45 -7.91
C GLU A 204 6.04 14.28 -6.97
N LEU A 205 7.08 13.60 -6.47
CA LEU A 205 6.96 12.50 -5.52
C LEU A 205 6.88 12.95 -4.05
N GLN A 206 7.20 14.20 -3.76
CA GLN A 206 7.12 14.71 -2.39
C GLN A 206 5.66 14.95 -1.96
N PRO A 207 5.31 14.61 -0.70
CA PRO A 207 6.17 14.05 0.33
C PRO A 207 6.35 12.52 0.22
N LEU A 208 7.56 12.05 0.47
CA LEU A 208 7.96 10.64 0.52
C LEU A 208 7.35 9.90 1.72
N ALA A 209 7.02 10.62 2.80
CA ALA A 209 6.41 10.06 4.01
C ALA A 209 5.29 10.95 4.56
N SER A 210 4.29 10.32 5.17
CA SER A 210 3.15 11.01 5.80
C SER A 210 3.52 11.68 7.13
N GLN A 211 4.45 11.09 7.89
CA GLN A 211 5.01 11.71 9.11
C GLN A 211 6.12 12.69 8.72
N ARG A 212 5.97 13.96 9.10
CA ARG A 212 6.88 15.05 8.72
C ARG A 212 7.16 15.99 9.90
N GLY A 213 8.17 16.83 9.74
CA GLY A 213 8.48 17.91 10.67
C GLY A 213 8.57 17.43 12.13
N ASP A 214 7.82 18.11 13.02
CA ASP A 214 7.85 17.83 14.45
C ASP A 214 7.39 16.41 14.82
N GLU A 215 6.45 15.82 14.07
CA GLU A 215 5.96 14.44 14.34
C GLU A 215 7.04 13.40 14.03
N ALA A 216 7.70 13.56 12.87
CA ALA A 216 8.85 12.72 12.51
C ALA A 216 10.00 12.94 13.50
N MET A 217 10.29 14.19 13.88
CA MET A 217 11.34 14.49 14.88
C MET A 217 11.02 13.94 16.28
N ALA A 218 9.75 13.83 16.67
CA ALA A 218 9.35 13.21 17.93
C ALA A 218 9.71 11.72 17.97
N LEU A 219 9.58 11.03 16.84
CA LEU A 219 9.96 9.62 16.71
C LEU A 219 11.46 9.41 17.00
N PHE A 220 12.33 10.31 16.52
CA PHE A 220 13.78 10.23 16.77
C PHE A 220 14.21 10.77 18.14
N ARG A 221 13.28 11.32 18.93
CA ARG A 221 13.51 11.72 20.34
C ARG A 221 13.05 10.64 21.32
N ASP A 222 12.26 9.68 20.87
CA ASP A 222 11.79 8.56 21.69
C ASP A 222 12.85 7.45 21.74
N GLU A 223 13.36 7.19 22.95
CA GLU A 223 14.37 6.17 23.22
C GLU A 223 13.89 4.76 22.86
N ALA A 224 12.60 4.47 23.07
CA ALA A 224 12.02 3.17 22.72
C ALA A 224 11.95 2.98 21.19
N ALA A 225 11.59 4.05 20.47
CA ALA A 225 11.57 4.05 19.01
C ALA A 225 12.99 3.87 18.44
N LEU A 226 13.98 4.62 18.95
CA LEU A 226 15.38 4.47 18.53
C LEU A 226 15.93 3.07 18.78
N THR A 227 15.57 2.47 19.92
CA THR A 227 15.95 1.09 20.26
C THR A 227 15.36 0.11 19.23
N ARG A 228 14.10 0.28 18.86
CA ARG A 228 13.44 -0.54 17.83
C ARG A 228 14.09 -0.36 16.46
N MET A 229 14.35 0.87 16.03
CA MET A 229 15.03 1.16 14.75
C MET A 229 16.39 0.46 14.68
N THR A 230 17.18 0.57 15.75
CA THR A 230 18.49 -0.09 15.85
C THR A 230 18.35 -1.61 15.79
N ALA A 231 17.34 -2.17 16.45
CA ALA A 231 17.08 -3.61 16.41
C ALA A 231 16.68 -4.10 15.01
N LEU A 232 15.88 -3.33 14.27
CA LEU A 232 15.50 -3.65 12.89
C LEU A 232 16.71 -3.65 11.95
N ILE A 233 17.55 -2.61 12.01
CA ILE A 233 18.76 -2.51 11.18
C ILE A 233 19.72 -3.68 11.47
N ASN A 234 19.91 -4.00 12.76
CA ASN A 234 20.73 -5.15 13.14
C ASN A 234 20.13 -6.48 12.68
N ARG A 235 18.80 -6.63 12.72
CA ARG A 235 18.10 -7.84 12.26
C ARG A 235 18.26 -8.02 10.75
N TYR A 236 18.11 -6.94 9.98
CA TYR A 236 18.39 -6.94 8.54
C TYR A 236 19.83 -7.39 8.23
N GLY A 237 20.82 -6.89 8.98
CA GLY A 237 22.21 -7.32 8.82
C GLY A 237 22.47 -8.80 9.14
N LEU A 238 21.57 -9.47 9.86
CA LEU A 238 21.64 -10.90 10.17
C LEU A 238 20.82 -11.76 9.20
N ASP A 239 19.65 -11.26 8.80
CA ASP A 239 18.70 -11.91 7.89
C ASP A 239 18.07 -10.86 6.97
N SER A 240 18.55 -10.79 5.74
CA SER A 240 18.11 -9.81 4.74
C SER A 240 16.82 -10.22 4.01
N GLU A 241 16.30 -11.44 4.25
CA GLU A 241 15.08 -11.94 3.60
C GLU A 241 13.84 -11.80 4.51
N ASP A 242 13.99 -11.27 5.73
CA ASP A 242 12.88 -11.02 6.67
C ASP A 242 11.98 -9.89 6.16
N GLN A 243 10.88 -10.26 5.51
CA GLN A 243 9.93 -9.34 4.88
C GLN A 243 9.34 -8.30 5.86
N GLU A 244 9.13 -8.66 7.13
CA GLU A 244 8.63 -7.71 8.14
C GLU A 244 9.68 -6.63 8.44
N VAL A 245 10.96 -7.00 8.48
CA VAL A 245 12.07 -6.05 8.61
C VAL A 245 12.18 -5.15 7.38
N LEU A 246 12.08 -5.74 6.18
CA LEU A 246 12.17 -5.00 4.92
C LEU A 246 11.09 -3.91 4.84
N GLU A 247 9.84 -4.24 5.17
CA GLU A 247 8.72 -3.29 5.16
C GLU A 247 8.88 -2.19 6.22
N GLU A 248 9.26 -2.55 7.46
CA GLU A 248 9.49 -1.55 8.51
C GLU A 248 10.67 -0.62 8.20
N LEU A 249 11.76 -1.16 7.64
CA LEU A 249 12.93 -0.37 7.26
C LEU A 249 12.68 0.49 6.02
N SER A 250 11.87 0.05 5.06
CA SER A 250 11.45 0.88 3.91
C SER A 250 10.63 2.08 4.37
N GLY A 251 9.65 1.87 5.26
CA GLY A 251 8.90 2.97 5.87
C GLY A 251 9.79 3.95 6.65
N LEU A 252 10.74 3.42 7.44
CA LEU A 252 11.73 4.25 8.15
C LEU A 252 12.61 5.05 7.19
N ARG A 253 13.10 4.42 6.11
CA ARG A 253 13.91 5.07 5.07
C ARG A 253 13.17 6.27 4.46
N CYS A 254 11.90 6.12 4.10
CA CYS A 254 11.09 7.20 3.55
C CYS A 254 10.93 8.36 4.53
N ILE A 255 10.73 8.09 5.83
CA ILE A 255 10.66 9.13 6.87
C ILE A 255 12.00 9.87 6.99
N VAL A 256 13.11 9.14 7.04
CA VAL A 256 14.46 9.75 7.15
C VAL A 256 14.77 10.59 5.90
N ALA A 257 14.50 10.08 4.71
CA ALA A 257 14.71 10.79 3.45
C ALA A 257 13.86 12.08 3.40
N GLN A 258 12.60 12.02 3.83
CA GLN A 258 11.74 13.20 3.88
C GLN A 258 12.28 14.25 4.86
N LEU A 259 12.81 13.84 6.02
CA LEU A 259 13.41 14.78 6.98
C LEU A 259 14.62 15.52 6.39
N TRP A 260 15.43 14.85 5.57
CA TRP A 260 16.53 15.50 4.84
C TRP A 260 16.01 16.50 3.81
N LEU A 261 14.97 16.16 3.07
CA LEU A 261 14.36 17.05 2.08
C LEU A 261 13.60 18.25 2.70
N ASP A 262 13.20 18.14 3.97
CA ASP A 262 12.41 19.15 4.68
C ASP A 262 13.25 20.27 5.32
N ILE A 263 14.57 20.10 5.44
CA ILE A 263 15.43 21.05 6.16
C ILE A 263 16.06 22.10 5.26
N GLU A 264 16.37 23.25 5.85
CA GLU A 264 17.18 24.26 5.17
C GLU A 264 18.67 23.85 5.14
N PRO A 265 19.46 24.26 4.13
CA PRO A 265 20.87 23.87 4.02
C PRO A 265 21.74 24.23 5.24
N THR A 266 21.37 25.28 5.96
CA THR A 266 22.09 25.70 7.18
C THR A 266 21.89 24.74 8.36
N GLN A 267 20.86 23.89 8.31
CA GLN A 267 20.48 22.96 9.37
C GLN A 267 21.04 21.56 9.16
N ALA A 268 21.57 21.24 7.97
CA ALA A 268 21.98 19.90 7.59
C ALA A 268 23.02 19.27 8.51
N GLN A 269 24.08 20.02 8.85
CA GLN A 269 25.08 19.53 9.79
C GLN A 269 24.46 19.28 11.18
N GLY A 270 23.61 20.20 11.63
CA GLY A 270 22.91 20.07 12.91
C GLY A 270 22.02 18.83 12.97
N LEU A 271 21.27 18.54 11.90
CA LEU A 271 20.45 17.32 11.79
C LEU A 271 21.34 16.06 11.76
N TYR A 272 22.47 16.10 11.07
CA TYR A 272 23.42 15.00 10.97
C TYR A 272 24.01 14.57 12.32
N GLU A 273 24.15 15.52 13.25
CA GLU A 273 24.65 15.30 14.61
C GLU A 273 23.57 14.74 15.57
N THR A 274 22.32 14.60 15.12
CA THR A 274 21.21 14.04 15.91
C THR A 274 21.03 12.52 15.69
N PRO A 275 20.10 11.86 16.42
CA PRO A 275 19.72 10.48 16.12
C PRO A 275 19.23 10.25 14.68
N VAL A 276 18.69 11.27 13.99
CA VAL A 276 18.31 11.17 12.57
C VAL A 276 19.55 10.86 11.72
N GLY A 277 20.64 11.59 11.91
CA GLY A 277 21.90 11.33 11.23
C GLY A 277 22.50 9.97 11.58
N LEU A 278 22.38 9.53 12.84
CA LEU A 278 22.81 8.19 13.25
C LEU A 278 22.06 7.09 12.47
N VAL A 279 20.73 7.17 12.41
CA VAL A 279 19.90 6.20 11.68
C VAL A 279 20.19 6.27 10.18
N THR A 280 20.36 7.47 9.63
CA THR A 280 20.78 7.69 8.23
C THR A 280 22.06 6.94 7.91
N ARG A 281 23.14 7.16 8.69
CA ARG A 281 24.41 6.45 8.52
C ARG A 281 24.25 4.94 8.66
N SER A 282 23.44 4.49 9.61
CA SER A 282 23.23 3.07 9.89
C SER A 282 22.54 2.36 8.71
N LEU A 283 21.54 2.99 8.09
CA LEU A 283 20.86 2.46 6.90
C LEU A 283 21.77 2.40 5.68
N ILE A 284 22.56 3.46 5.45
CA ILE A 284 23.52 3.50 4.34
C ILE A 284 24.61 2.44 4.53
N THR A 285 25.20 2.36 5.72
CA THR A 285 26.28 1.41 6.04
C THR A 285 25.80 -0.04 6.02
N ALA A 286 24.55 -0.29 6.41
CA ALA A 286 23.92 -1.60 6.27
C ALA A 286 23.64 -1.98 4.80
N ASN A 287 23.89 -1.07 3.86
CA ASN A 287 23.59 -1.22 2.43
C ASN A 287 22.10 -1.48 2.14
N PHE A 288 21.20 -1.05 3.04
CA PHE A 288 19.75 -1.24 2.86
C PHE A 288 19.23 -0.51 1.61
N GLY A 289 19.95 0.51 1.15
CA GLY A 289 19.68 1.21 -0.11
C GLY A 289 19.71 0.31 -1.34
N GLN A 290 20.23 -0.92 -1.27
CA GLN A 290 20.09 -1.90 -2.36
C GLN A 290 18.65 -2.42 -2.50
N GLU A 291 17.91 -2.52 -1.39
CA GLU A 291 16.58 -3.14 -1.33
C GLU A 291 15.50 -2.17 -1.80
N LEU A 292 14.82 -2.53 -2.88
CA LEU A 292 13.59 -1.87 -3.33
C LEU A 292 12.41 -2.76 -2.95
N VAL A 293 11.77 -2.41 -1.83
CA VAL A 293 10.78 -3.27 -1.18
C VAL A 293 9.44 -3.19 -1.91
N ASP A 294 9.14 -2.03 -2.50
CA ASP A 294 7.91 -1.80 -3.26
C ASP A 294 8.11 -0.88 -4.48
N ALA A 295 7.00 -0.62 -5.19
CA ALA A 295 6.98 0.27 -6.35
C ALA A 295 7.20 1.75 -6.00
N GLN A 296 7.06 2.15 -4.73
CA GLN A 296 7.38 3.50 -4.29
C GLN A 296 8.89 3.67 -4.21
N ASP A 297 9.62 2.69 -3.65
CA ASP A 297 11.07 2.71 -3.59
C ASP A 297 11.71 2.83 -4.99
N GLN A 298 11.19 2.09 -5.97
CA GLN A 298 11.68 2.16 -7.36
C GLN A 298 11.48 3.56 -7.96
N ARG A 299 10.29 4.15 -7.79
CA ARG A 299 10.00 5.50 -8.31
C ARG A 299 10.85 6.56 -7.65
N ILE A 300 11.03 6.49 -6.33
CA ILE A 300 11.90 7.42 -5.60
C ILE A 300 13.35 7.32 -6.11
N ARG A 301 13.87 6.10 -6.29
CA ARG A 301 15.21 5.90 -6.87
C ARG A 301 15.32 6.52 -8.26
N GLU A 302 14.35 6.27 -9.14
CA GLU A 302 14.35 6.81 -10.51
C GLU A 302 14.28 8.35 -10.53
N ALA A 303 13.56 8.95 -9.59
CA ALA A 303 13.43 10.39 -9.47
C ALA A 303 14.71 11.10 -8.99
N PHE A 304 15.58 10.39 -8.28
CA PHE A 304 16.90 10.87 -7.92
C PHE A 304 17.86 10.79 -9.12
N SER A 305 17.78 11.78 -10.01
CA SER A 305 18.60 11.82 -11.24
C SER A 305 19.94 12.54 -11.05
N ALA A 306 19.98 13.63 -10.27
CA ALA A 306 21.20 14.29 -9.80
C ALA A 306 20.88 15.18 -8.59
N PRO A 307 21.51 14.96 -7.42
CA PRO A 307 21.27 15.83 -6.27
C PRO A 307 21.93 17.19 -6.49
N ASP A 308 21.14 18.25 -6.36
CA ASP A 308 21.56 19.64 -6.48
C ASP A 308 21.95 20.27 -5.12
N SER A 309 21.69 19.55 -4.03
CA SER A 309 21.98 19.96 -2.66
C SER A 309 22.59 18.82 -1.83
N PRO A 310 23.37 19.14 -0.78
CA PRO A 310 23.88 18.16 0.17
C PRO A 310 22.79 17.29 0.81
N GLU A 311 21.63 17.87 1.07
CA GLU A 311 20.50 17.20 1.71
C GLU A 311 19.84 16.20 0.75
N ALA A 312 19.63 16.61 -0.51
CA ALA A 312 19.15 15.72 -1.56
C ALA A 312 20.14 14.57 -1.83
N LEU A 313 21.45 14.83 -1.75
CA LEU A 313 22.47 13.79 -1.87
C LEU A 313 22.35 12.76 -0.73
N ILE A 314 22.19 13.20 0.51
CA ILE A 314 22.02 12.28 1.65
C ILE A 314 20.71 11.48 1.52
N ALA A 315 19.61 12.13 1.13
CA ALA A 315 18.35 11.45 0.88
C ALA A 315 18.48 10.40 -0.24
N MET A 316 19.17 10.73 -1.32
CA MET A 316 19.44 9.81 -2.43
C MET A 316 20.25 8.58 -1.98
N LEU A 317 21.29 8.76 -1.16
CA LEU A 317 22.12 7.65 -0.69
C LEU A 317 21.34 6.57 0.07
N LEU A 318 20.18 6.89 0.63
CA LEU A 318 19.32 5.90 1.29
C LEU A 318 18.64 4.93 0.32
N PHE A 319 18.54 5.29 -0.96
CA PHE A 319 17.86 4.49 -2.00
C PHE A 319 18.83 3.85 -2.99
N TYR A 320 20.14 4.07 -2.86
CA TYR A 320 21.14 3.48 -3.74
C TYR A 320 22.05 2.52 -2.98
N PRO A 321 22.53 1.43 -3.62
CA PRO A 321 23.53 0.58 -3.01
C PRO A 321 24.83 1.37 -2.78
N ALA A 322 25.57 0.99 -1.73
CA ALA A 322 26.87 1.56 -1.40
C ALA A 322 27.80 1.51 -2.62
N GLY A 323 28.46 2.63 -2.90
CA GLY A 323 29.36 2.79 -4.04
C GLY A 323 28.68 3.01 -5.41
N ALA A 324 27.35 2.97 -5.52
CA ALA A 324 26.65 3.22 -6.79
C ALA A 324 26.53 4.72 -7.15
N VAL A 325 26.64 5.60 -6.15
CA VAL A 325 26.60 7.05 -6.33
C VAL A 325 28.01 7.60 -6.41
N SER A 326 28.40 8.13 -7.57
CA SER A 326 29.68 8.82 -7.74
C SER A 326 29.47 10.33 -7.61
N VAL A 327 30.05 10.95 -6.58
CA VAL A 327 30.08 12.41 -6.45
C VAL A 327 31.30 12.93 -7.21
N GLY A 328 31.07 13.57 -8.35
CA GLY A 328 32.16 13.99 -9.25
C GLY A 328 33.03 15.10 -8.69
N ASP A 329 32.43 16.19 -8.20
CA ASP A 329 33.13 17.33 -7.62
C ASP A 329 32.64 17.56 -6.18
N THR A 330 33.48 17.24 -5.20
CA THR A 330 33.18 17.43 -3.77
C THR A 330 33.45 18.86 -3.29
N SER A 331 33.96 19.75 -4.15
CA SER A 331 34.27 21.13 -3.78
C SER A 331 33.03 22.00 -3.50
N SER A 332 31.86 21.57 -3.98
CA SER A 332 30.56 22.18 -3.71
C SER A 332 29.90 21.65 -2.41
N LEU A 333 30.42 20.57 -1.82
CA LEU A 333 29.87 19.99 -0.61
C LEU A 333 30.45 20.66 0.65
N PRO A 334 29.67 20.76 1.73
CA PRO A 334 30.19 21.10 3.04
C PRO A 334 31.32 20.16 3.46
N THR A 335 32.38 20.69 4.08
CA THR A 335 33.57 19.92 4.48
C THR A 335 33.24 18.68 5.30
N TRP A 336 32.25 18.77 6.19
CA TRP A 336 31.83 17.65 7.02
C TRP A 336 31.22 16.51 6.17
N LEU A 337 30.40 16.83 5.16
CA LEU A 337 29.77 15.81 4.31
C LEU A 337 30.79 15.18 3.37
N ALA A 338 31.72 15.98 2.83
CA ALA A 338 32.81 15.46 2.02
C ALA A 338 33.67 14.42 2.78
N GLN A 339 33.92 14.66 4.08
CA GLN A 339 34.64 13.70 4.94
C GLN A 339 33.83 12.44 5.24
N GLU A 340 32.51 12.55 5.38
CA GLU A 340 31.63 11.40 5.64
C GLU A 340 31.35 10.56 4.40
N LEU A 341 31.40 11.12 3.19
CA LEU A 341 31.24 10.33 1.97
C LEU A 341 32.36 9.29 1.80
N ASP A 342 33.58 9.62 2.25
CA ASP A 342 34.70 8.68 2.28
C ASP A 342 34.51 7.53 3.28
N THR A 343 33.63 7.68 4.28
CA THR A 343 33.35 6.65 5.31
C THR A 343 32.11 5.82 5.00
N LEU A 344 31.18 6.36 4.20
CA LEU A 344 29.90 5.72 3.82
C LEU A 344 29.96 4.90 2.52
N GLN A 345 30.99 5.12 1.69
CA GLN A 345 31.30 4.35 0.48
C GLN A 345 32.34 3.26 0.76
#